data_AF-A0A0F9CXJ1-F1
#
_entry.id   AF-A0A0F9CXJ1-F1
#
_cell.length_a   1.000
_cell.length_b   1.000
_cell.length_c   1.000
_cell.angle_alpha   90.00
_cell.angle_beta   90.00
_cell.angle_gamma   90.00
#
_symmetry.space_group_name_H-M   'P 1'
#
loop_
_entity.id
_entity.type
_entity.pdbx_description
1 polymer ?
#
loop_
_entity_poly.entity_id
_entity_poly.type
_entity_poly.pdbx_seq_one_letter_code
_entity_poly.pdbx_strand_id
1 'polypeptide(L)'
;APAFQEKVKLHQLARSGTYPECTPEERWARPDSWAVMKAGAKKAYRVFEEPALAEAMANSMAGYEVVFRPGENVRCARYCPVMQFCSRLRS
;
A
#
# COMPACT_ATOMS: atom_id res chain seq x y z
N ALA A 1 -2.84 35.49 -7.21
CA ALA A 1 -2.44 34.50 -6.20
C ALA A 1 -1.63 33.39 -6.87
N PRO A 2 -0.41 33.09 -6.40
CA PRO A 2 0.50 32.12 -7.03
C PRO A 2 -0.13 30.72 -7.20
N ALA A 3 -1.02 30.32 -6.30
CA ALA A 3 -1.72 29.03 -6.34
C ALA A 3 -2.63 28.82 -7.57
N PHE A 4 -3.16 29.88 -8.19
CA PHE A 4 -4.00 29.73 -9.39
C PHE A 4 -3.16 29.39 -10.62
N GLN A 5 -2.07 30.12 -10.83
CA GLN A 5 -1.17 29.90 -11.97
C GLN A 5 -0.52 28.52 -11.90
N GLU A 6 -0.18 28.04 -10.70
CA GLU A 6 0.37 26.71 -10.47
C GLU A 6 -0.64 25.60 -10.85
N LYS A 7 -1.90 25.71 -10.44
CA LYS A 7 -2.95 24.78 -10.84
C LYS A 7 -3.16 24.75 -12.35
N VAL A 8 -3.19 25.92 -13.01
CA VAL A 8 -3.32 25.99 -14.47
C VAL A 8 -2.16 25.25 -15.16
N LYS A 9 -0.92 25.40 -14.67
CA LYS A 9 0.24 24.67 -15.20
C LYS A 9 0.10 23.15 -15.04
N LEU A 10 -0.39 22.67 -13.88
CA LEU A 10 -0.65 21.24 -13.68
C LEU A 10 -1.66 20.69 -14.69
N HIS A 11 -2.74 21.44 -14.97
CA HIS A 11 -3.71 21.04 -15.99
C HIS A 11 -3.12 21.05 -17.41
N GLN A 12 -2.24 22.01 -17.74
CA GLN A 12 -1.56 22.05 -19.03
C GLN A 12 -0.61 20.84 -19.21
N LEU A 13 0.17 20.49 -18.18
CA LEU A 13 1.04 19.30 -18.18
C LEU A 13 0.24 18.00 -18.30
N ALA A 14 -0.92 17.92 -17.64
CA ALA A 14 -1.76 16.73 -17.72
C ALA A 14 -2.23 16.43 -19.16
N ARG A 15 -2.39 17.47 -20.01
CA ARG A 15 -2.74 17.30 -21.43
C ARG A 15 -1.63 16.64 -22.24
N SER A 16 -0.37 16.75 -21.81
CA SER A 16 0.76 16.03 -22.41
C SER A 16 1.00 14.65 -21.79
N GLY A 17 0.08 14.17 -20.94
CA GLY A 17 0.23 12.91 -20.22
C GLY A 17 1.11 13.00 -18.97
N THR A 18 1.60 14.19 -18.61
CA THR A 18 2.44 14.41 -17.43
C THR A 18 1.58 14.92 -16.29
N TYR A 19 1.33 14.10 -15.28
CA TYR A 19 0.56 14.48 -14.09
C TYR A 19 1.37 14.17 -12.83
N PRO A 20 1.18 14.89 -11.72
CA PRO A 20 1.92 14.62 -10.48
C PRO A 20 1.61 13.20 -9.96
N GLU A 21 2.57 12.62 -9.23
CA GLU A 21 2.38 11.37 -8.51
C GLU A 21 1.33 11.54 -7.40
N CYS A 22 0.56 10.48 -7.13
CA CYS A 22 -0.33 10.46 -5.97
C CYS A 22 0.50 10.25 -4.71
N THR A 23 0.18 10.97 -3.63
CA THR A 23 0.86 10.76 -2.34
C THR A 23 0.51 9.39 -1.75
N PRO A 24 1.30 8.85 -0.81
CA PRO A 24 0.94 7.62 -0.08
C PRO A 24 -0.43 7.72 0.61
N GLU A 25 -0.74 8.89 1.18
CA GLU A 25 -2.02 9.16 1.84
C GLU A 25 -3.16 9.16 0.81
N GLU A 26 -2.96 9.77 -0.35
CA GLU A 26 -3.95 9.76 -1.43
C GLU A 26 -4.19 8.36 -1.99
N ARG A 27 -3.17 7.48 -1.98
CA ARG A 27 -3.26 6.09 -2.45
C ARG A 27 -3.85 5.13 -1.42
N TRP A 28 -4.02 5.59 -0.18
CA TRP A 28 -4.32 4.74 0.97
C TRP A 28 -3.31 3.59 1.07
N ALA A 29 -2.02 3.96 0.95
CA ALA A 29 -0.92 3.01 0.98
C ALA A 29 -0.85 2.35 2.36
N ARG A 30 -0.84 1.02 2.37
CA ARG A 30 -0.55 0.22 3.56
C ARG A 30 0.82 -0.41 3.41
N PRO A 31 1.66 -0.42 4.46
CA PRO A 31 2.95 -1.08 4.41
C PRO A 31 2.77 -2.60 4.36
N ASP A 32 3.87 -3.27 4.05
CA ASP A 32 4.01 -4.70 4.26
C ASP A 32 3.72 -5.07 5.73
N SER A 33 3.19 -6.27 5.94
CA SER A 33 2.93 -6.77 7.28
C SER A 33 3.19 -8.26 7.41
N TRP A 34 3.55 -8.69 8.62
CA TRP A 34 3.89 -10.06 8.97
C TRP A 34 2.95 -10.53 10.07
N ALA A 35 2.03 -11.42 9.71
CA ALA A 35 1.04 -11.95 10.63
C ALA A 35 1.54 -13.25 11.27
N VAL A 36 1.68 -13.24 12.59
CA VAL A 36 1.94 -14.44 13.38
C VAL A 36 0.62 -15.17 13.58
N MET A 37 0.52 -16.40 13.07
CA MET A 37 -0.70 -17.20 13.06
C MET A 37 -0.42 -18.55 13.72
N LYS A 38 -1.37 -19.08 14.49
CA LYS A 38 -1.32 -20.49 14.88
C LYS A 38 -1.67 -21.34 13.65
N ALA A 39 -0.98 -22.45 13.43
CA ALA A 39 -1.25 -23.33 12.30
C ALA A 39 -2.75 -23.67 12.19
N GLY A 40 -3.34 -23.41 11.02
CA GLY A 40 -4.76 -23.64 10.74
C GLY A 40 -5.75 -22.59 11.32
N ALA A 41 -5.27 -21.53 11.98
CA ALA A 41 -6.12 -20.48 12.51
C ALA A 41 -6.67 -19.55 11.41
N LYS A 42 -7.93 -19.12 11.54
CA LYS A 42 -8.56 -18.15 10.62
C LYS A 42 -8.13 -16.70 10.85
N LYS A 43 -7.54 -16.40 12.02
CA LYS A 43 -7.17 -15.04 12.44
C LYS A 43 -5.73 -15.02 12.92
N ALA A 44 -5.06 -13.90 12.67
CA ALA A 44 -3.73 -13.67 13.20
C ALA A 44 -3.80 -13.52 14.72
N TYR A 45 -2.81 -14.08 15.40
CA TYR A 45 -2.58 -13.83 16.81
C TYR A 45 -2.03 -12.43 17.02
N ARG A 46 -1.07 -12.03 16.17
CA ARG A 46 -0.50 -10.68 16.14
C ARG A 46 -0.01 -10.33 14.74
N VAL A 47 0.07 -9.05 14.42
CA VAL A 47 0.62 -8.53 13.16
C VAL A 47 1.74 -7.56 13.48
N PHE A 48 2.83 -7.63 12.73
CA PHE A 48 3.99 -6.76 12.83
C PHE A 48 4.27 -6.07 11.49
N GLU A 49 4.92 -4.91 11.54
CA GLU A 49 5.46 -4.22 10.36
C GLU A 49 6.94 -4.55 10.14
N GLU A 50 7.55 -5.34 11.03
CA GLU A 50 8.96 -5.74 10.95
C GLU A 50 9.06 -7.28 10.93
N PRO A 51 9.67 -7.88 9.90
CA PRO A 51 9.79 -9.34 9.76
C PRO A 51 10.48 -9.99 10.95
N ALA A 52 11.59 -9.41 11.42
CA ALA A 52 12.41 -9.99 12.48
C ALA A 52 11.62 -10.14 13.80
N LEU A 53 10.71 -9.20 14.11
CA LEU A 53 9.88 -9.26 15.31
C LEU A 53 8.81 -10.36 15.20
N ALA A 54 8.23 -10.55 14.02
CA ALA A 54 7.27 -11.62 13.78
C ALA A 54 7.94 -13.00 13.88
N GLU A 55 9.13 -13.15 13.29
CA GLU A 55 9.91 -14.38 13.34
C GLU A 55 10.35 -14.73 14.76
N ALA A 56 10.86 -13.76 15.52
CA ALA A 56 11.23 -13.97 16.92
C ALA A 56 10.04 -14.46 17.75
N MET A 57 8.85 -13.87 17.55
CA MET A 57 7.65 -14.30 18.22
C MET A 57 7.23 -15.72 17.81
N ALA A 58 7.16 -16.01 16.51
CA ALA A 58 6.78 -17.34 16.03
C ALA A 58 7.74 -18.43 16.54
N ASN A 59 9.05 -18.16 16.54
CA ASN A 59 10.07 -19.10 17.03
C ASN A 59 9.98 -19.37 18.54
N SER A 60 9.44 -18.42 19.32
CA SER A 60 9.23 -18.59 20.75
C SER A 60 7.98 -19.40 21.12
N MET A 61 7.10 -19.71 20.15
CA MET A 61 5.80 -20.33 20.40
C MET A 61 5.61 -21.56 19.51
N ALA A 62 5.40 -22.74 20.11
CA ALA A 62 5.18 -23.97 19.36
C ALA A 62 3.87 -23.92 18.54
N GLY A 63 3.96 -24.27 17.25
CA GLY A 63 2.82 -24.34 16.34
C GLY A 63 2.35 -23.00 15.76
N TYR A 64 3.20 -21.98 15.81
CA TYR A 64 2.98 -20.68 15.16
C TYR A 64 3.83 -20.52 13.91
N GLU A 65 3.30 -19.81 12.93
CA GLU A 65 3.93 -19.50 11.64
C GLU A 65 3.79 -18.02 11.32
N VAL A 66 4.69 -17.48 10.51
CA VAL A 66 4.63 -16.11 10.00
C VAL A 66 4.07 -16.14 8.58
N VAL A 67 3.03 -15.34 8.35
CA VAL A 67 2.42 -15.14 7.04
C VAL A 67 2.72 -13.71 6.58
N PHE A 68 3.53 -13.59 5.53
CA PHE A 68 3.78 -12.31 4.87
C PHE A 68 2.53 -11.83 4.13
N ARG A 69 2.20 -10.55 4.31
CA ARG A 69 1.09 -9.85 3.68
C ARG A 69 1.66 -8.62 3.01
N PRO A 70 1.83 -8.63 1.68
CA PRO A 70 2.35 -7.48 0.98
C PRO A 70 1.45 -6.27 1.19
N GLY A 71 2.07 -5.10 1.29
CA GLY A 71 1.41 -3.82 1.33
C GLY A 71 0.58 -3.59 0.07
N GLU A 72 -0.44 -2.76 0.18
CA GLU A 72 -1.38 -2.51 -0.90
C GLU A 72 -1.66 -1.01 -0.99
N ASN A 73 -1.59 -0.46 -2.20
CA ASN A 73 -2.16 0.85 -2.52
C ASN A 73 -3.68 0.67 -2.70
N VAL A 74 -4.42 0.64 -1.58
CA VAL A 74 -5.83 0.21 -1.55
C VAL A 74 -6.70 1.00 -2.52
N ARG A 75 -6.48 2.32 -2.64
CA ARG A 75 -7.23 3.13 -3.61
C ARG A 75 -6.95 2.68 -5.03
N CYS A 76 -5.69 2.50 -5.39
CA CYS A 76 -5.28 2.11 -6.74
C CYS A 76 -5.82 0.73 -7.12
N ALA A 77 -5.84 -0.22 -6.17
CA ALA A 77 -6.26 -1.58 -6.42
C ALA A 77 -7.78 -1.75 -6.58
N ARG A 78 -8.60 -0.91 -5.91
CA ARG A 78 -10.05 -1.20 -5.77
C ARG A 78 -11.00 -0.01 -5.96
N TYR A 79 -10.53 1.22 -5.75
CA TYR A 79 -11.42 2.38 -5.63
C TYR A 79 -11.12 3.52 -6.60
N CYS A 80 -10.02 3.45 -7.35
CA CYS A 80 -9.61 4.52 -8.24
C CYS A 80 -10.46 4.52 -9.52
N PRO A 81 -11.25 5.57 -9.80
CA PRO A 81 -12.16 5.60 -10.94
C PRO A 81 -11.45 5.64 -12.29
N VAL A 82 -10.17 5.99 -12.31
CA VAL A 82 -9.34 6.11 -13.51
C VAL A 82 -8.29 5.00 -13.58
N MET A 83 -8.40 3.94 -12.78
CA MET A 83 -7.38 2.88 -12.69
C MET A 83 -7.01 2.27 -14.04
N GLN A 84 -8.01 2.08 -14.92
CA GLN A 84 -7.83 1.53 -16.28
C GLN A 84 -7.04 2.45 -17.22
N PHE A 85 -6.98 3.75 -16.91
CA PHE A 85 -6.24 4.76 -17.69
C PHE A 85 -4.95 5.21 -17.00
N CYS A 86 -4.73 4.77 -15.76
CA CYS A 86 -3.57 5.16 -14.97
C CYS A 86 -2.35 4.35 -15.41
N SER A 87 -1.37 5.01 -16.03
CA SER A 87 -0.11 4.35 -16.46
C SER A 87 0.66 3.73 -15.29
N ARG A 88 0.51 4.28 -14.09
CA ARG A 88 1.24 3.91 -12.86
C ARG A 88 0.76 2.64 -12.17
N LEU A 89 -0.45 2.16 -12.50
CA LEU A 89 -0.92 0.87 -11.96
C LEU A 89 -0.27 -0.31 -12.70
N ARG A 90 0.15 -0.09 -13.94
CA ARG A 90 0.68 -1.12 -14.85
C ARG A 90 2.20 -1.29 -14.78
N SER A 91 2.88 -0.41 -14.07
CA SER A 91 4.32 -0.44 -13.77
C SER A 91 4.57 -1.07 -12.41
#